data_AF-A0A2S2DNR3-F1
#
_entry.id   AF-A0A2S2DNR3-F1
#
_cell.length_a   1.000
_cell.length_b   1.000
_cell.length_c   1.000
_cell.angle_alpha   90.00
_cell.angle_beta   90.00
_cell.angle_gamma   90.00
#
_symmetry.space_group_name_H-M   'P 1'
#
loop_
_entity.id
_entity.type
_entity.pdbx_description
1 polymer ?
#
loop_
_entity_poly.entity_id
_entity_poly.type
_entity_poly.pdbx_seq_one_letter_code
_entity_poly.pdbx_strand_id
1 'polypeptide(L)'
;METIDQRYLVQQKKRTEEGKPPVFAKVMRSKEGKFEGVSFIKNKEKATVMTVADAQEVIDWAARKKGNAQEYDTKIICVGQ
;
A
#
# COMPACT_ATOMS: atom_id res chain seq x y z
N MET A 1 17.84 17.97 -9.26
CA MET A 1 17.49 16.57 -8.98
C MET A 1 16.09 16.58 -8.41
N GLU A 2 15.11 16.02 -9.11
CA GLU A 2 13.79 15.79 -8.52
C GLU A 2 13.99 14.83 -7.35
N THR A 3 13.76 15.33 -6.15
CA THR A 3 13.81 14.52 -4.93
C THR A 3 12.70 13.49 -5.06
N ILE A 4 13.05 12.27 -5.47
CA ILE A 4 12.10 11.18 -5.54
C ILE A 4 11.71 10.90 -4.09
N ASP A 5 10.54 11.39 -3.70
CA ASP A 5 10.03 11.38 -2.34
C ASP A 5 9.56 9.95 -1.99
N GLN A 6 10.53 9.04 -1.81
CA GLN A 6 10.32 7.63 -1.48
C GLN A 6 10.18 7.45 0.03
N ARG A 7 9.08 7.98 0.58
CA ARG A 7 8.81 7.94 2.02
C ARG A 7 7.35 7.62 2.34
N TYR A 8 6.64 6.99 1.41
CA TYR A 8 5.24 6.65 1.60
C TYR A 8 5.05 5.14 1.74
N LEU A 9 4.10 4.77 2.58
CA LEU A 9 3.52 3.43 2.65
C LEU A 9 2.04 3.54 2.37
N VAL A 10 1.44 2.47 1.82
CA VAL A 10 -0.01 2.34 1.79
C VAL A 10 -0.45 1.45 2.94
N GLN A 11 -1.36 1.98 3.75
CA GLN A 11 -1.99 1.28 4.84
C GLN A 11 -3.41 0.90 4.44
N GLN A 12 -3.82 -0.31 4.77
CA GLN A 12 -5.19 -0.77 4.62
C GLN A 12 -5.72 -1.28 5.96
N LYS A 13 -6.92 -0.87 6.36
CA LYS A 13 -7.59 -1.29 7.59
C LYS A 13 -9.01 -1.72 7.28
N LYS A 14 -9.43 -2.88 7.79
CA LYS A 14 -10.82 -3.32 7.63
C LYS A 14 -11.74 -2.45 8.50
N ARG A 15 -12.80 -1.90 7.92
CA ARG A 15 -13.79 -1.04 8.59
C ARG A 15 -14.65 -1.79 9.59
N THR A 16 -15.00 -3.04 9.27
CA THR A 16 -15.90 -3.87 10.07
C THR A 16 -15.21 -4.60 11.23
N GLU A 17 -13.87 -4.58 11.30
CA GLU A 17 -13.12 -5.21 12.39
C GLU A 17 -12.45 -4.17 13.27
N GLU A 18 -13.18 -3.73 14.28
CA GLU A 18 -12.62 -2.94 15.38
C GLU A 18 -11.60 -3.78 16.17
N GLY A 19 -10.43 -3.19 16.46
CA GLY A 19 -9.35 -3.85 17.21
C GLY A 19 -8.31 -4.60 16.38
N LYS A 20 -8.53 -4.86 15.07
CA LYS A 20 -7.47 -5.43 14.23
C LYS A 20 -6.42 -4.39 13.84
N PRO A 21 -5.12 -4.72 13.93
CA PRO A 21 -4.07 -3.84 13.45
C PRO A 21 -4.17 -3.68 11.93
N PRO A 22 -3.80 -2.52 11.40
CA PRO A 22 -3.78 -2.32 9.96
C PRO A 22 -2.72 -3.20 9.28
N VAL A 23 -2.93 -3.42 8.00
CA VAL A 23 -1.97 -4.06 7.10
C VAL A 23 -1.35 -3.02 6.18
N PHE A 24 -0.17 -3.32 5.66
CA PHE A 24 0.66 -2.43 4.87
C PHE A 24 0.94 -3.06 3.52
N ALA A 25 0.98 -2.24 2.49
CA ALA A 25 1.25 -2.66 1.13
C ALA A 25 2.71 -3.10 0.95
N LYS A 26 2.88 -4.32 0.44
CA LYS A 26 4.11 -4.84 -0.11
C LYS A 26 3.91 -5.03 -1.61
N VAL A 27 4.53 -4.17 -2.40
CA VAL A 27 4.45 -4.21 -3.86
C VAL A 27 5.24 -5.42 -4.34
N MET A 28 4.61 -6.21 -5.21
CA MET A 28 5.25 -7.30 -5.93
C MET A 28 5.56 -6.83 -7.33
N ARG A 29 6.85 -6.82 -7.67
CA ARG A 29 7.35 -6.51 -9.00
C ARG A 29 7.97 -7.75 -9.62
N SER A 30 7.82 -7.92 -10.93
CA SER A 30 8.52 -8.95 -11.70
C SER A 30 10.03 -8.76 -11.64
N LYS A 31 10.77 -9.75 -12.14
CA LYS A 31 12.22 -9.64 -12.38
C LYS A 31 12.60 -8.46 -13.29
N GLU A 32 11.69 -8.04 -14.16
CA GLU A 32 11.84 -6.87 -15.05
C GLU A 32 11.41 -5.55 -14.41
N GLY A 33 11.04 -5.55 -13.12
CA GLY A 33 10.59 -4.34 -12.40
C GLY A 33 9.15 -3.93 -12.66
N LYS A 34 8.40 -4.67 -13.49
CA LYS A 34 6.98 -4.42 -13.77
C LYS A 34 6.13 -4.68 -12.52
N PHE A 35 5.17 -3.80 -12.25
CA PHE A 35 4.17 -4.01 -11.19
C PHE A 35 3.29 -5.23 -11.52
N GLU A 36 3.31 -6.24 -10.66
CA GLU A 36 2.45 -7.44 -10.79
C GLU A 36 1.28 -7.44 -9.80
N GLY A 37 1.43 -6.73 -8.69
CA GLY A 37 0.36 -6.58 -7.72
C GLY A 37 0.87 -6.10 -6.37
N VAL A 38 -0.02 -6.14 -5.39
CA VAL A 38 0.30 -5.79 -4.01
C VAL A 38 -0.23 -6.85 -3.05
N SER A 39 0.57 -7.18 -2.07
CA SER A 39 0.18 -8.00 -0.92
C SER A 39 0.09 -7.12 0.32
N PHE A 40 -0.97 -7.26 1.10
CA PHE A 40 -1.12 -6.54 2.35
C PHE A 40 -0.62 -7.40 3.52
N ILE A 41 0.37 -6.88 4.26
CA ILE A 41 1.04 -7.59 5.36
C ILE A 41 0.91 -6.83 6.69
N LYS A 42 0.86 -7.52 7.82
CA LYS A 42 0.76 -6.85 9.15
C LYS A 42 2.06 -6.16 9.57
N ASN A 43 3.21 -6.62 9.05
CA ASN A 43 4.51 -6.09 9.42
C ASN A 43 4.84 -4.84 8.60
N LYS A 44 4.85 -3.68 9.27
CA LYS A 44 5.18 -2.38 8.67
C LYS A 44 6.61 -2.31 8.13
N GLU A 45 7.58 -2.93 8.79
CA GLU A 45 9.00 -2.85 8.43
C GLU A 45 9.32 -3.60 7.13
N LYS A 46 8.50 -4.62 6.80
CA LYS A 46 8.61 -5.38 5.55
C LYS A 46 7.76 -4.79 4.42
N ALA A 47 7.06 -3.68 4.67
CA ALA A 47 6.26 -3.01 3.67
C ALA A 47 7.16 -2.27 2.67
N THR A 48 6.66 -2.08 1.46
CA THR A 48 7.43 -1.40 0.43
C THR A 48 7.30 0.10 0.62
N VAL A 49 8.40 0.78 0.99
CA VAL A 49 8.48 2.24 0.93
C VAL A 49 8.54 2.66 -0.53
N MET A 50 7.65 3.57 -0.92
CA MET A 50 7.43 3.91 -2.31
C MET A 50 7.20 5.42 -2.49
N THR A 51 7.18 5.86 -3.74
CA THR A 51 6.81 7.25 -4.08
C THR A 51 5.33 7.48 -3.87
N VAL A 52 4.90 8.75 -3.83
CA VAL A 52 3.47 9.07 -3.83
C VAL A 52 2.75 8.51 -5.06
N ALA A 53 3.42 8.47 -6.22
CA ALA A 53 2.87 7.93 -7.46
C ALA A 53 2.66 6.41 -7.38
N ASP A 54 3.66 5.67 -6.91
CA ASP A 54 3.53 4.23 -6.64
C ASP A 54 2.43 3.93 -5.61
N ALA A 55 2.35 4.75 -4.55
CA ALA A 55 1.34 4.61 -3.51
C ALA A 55 -0.07 4.81 -4.07
N GLN A 56 -0.22 5.75 -5.02
CA GLN A 56 -1.47 5.95 -5.73
C GLN A 56 -1.82 4.73 -6.61
N GLU A 57 -0.86 4.18 -7.38
CA GLU A 57 -1.07 2.95 -8.15
C GLU A 57 -1.54 1.77 -7.27
N VAL A 58 -0.98 1.65 -6.07
CA VAL A 58 -1.40 0.63 -5.09
C VAL A 58 -2.83 0.85 -4.61
N ILE A 59 -3.23 2.10 -4.33
CA ILE A 59 -4.61 2.43 -3.94
C ILE A 59 -5.58 2.09 -5.07
N ASP A 60 -5.26 2.50 -6.29
CA ASP A 60 -6.05 2.21 -7.49
C ASP A 60 -6.18 0.70 -7.71
N TRP A 61 -5.10 -0.06 -7.55
CA TRP A 61 -5.15 -1.52 -7.63
C TRP A 61 -6.01 -2.14 -6.53
N ALA A 62 -5.87 -1.67 -5.28
CA ALA A 62 -6.64 -2.15 -4.15
C ALA A 62 -8.14 -1.87 -4.32
N ALA A 63 -8.50 -0.71 -4.88
CA ALA A 63 -9.87 -0.34 -5.21
C ALA A 63 -10.46 -1.20 -6.34
N ARG A 64 -9.63 -1.61 -7.32
CA ARG A 64 -10.04 -2.45 -8.46
C ARG A 64 -10.23 -3.92 -8.10
N LYS A 65 -9.62 -4.43 -7.02
CA LYS A 65 -9.74 -5.83 -6.60
C LYS A 65 -11.16 -6.11 -6.08
N LYS A 66 -12.04 -6.52 -6.99
CA LYS A 66 -13.51 -6.59 -6.83
C LYS A 66 -13.96 -7.43 -5.63
N GLY A 67 -14.90 -6.86 -4.88
CA GLY A 67 -15.67 -7.49 -3.81
C GLY A 67 -15.53 -6.74 -2.50
N ASN A 68 -14.31 -6.71 -1.96
CA ASN A 68 -14.11 -6.39 -0.55
C ASN A 68 -13.48 -5.01 -0.34
N ALA A 69 -13.10 -4.29 -1.40
CA ALA A 69 -12.44 -2.97 -1.28
C ALA A 69 -13.23 -1.97 -0.43
N GLN A 70 -14.57 -2.01 -0.51
CA GLN A 70 -15.45 -1.16 0.31
C GLN A 70 -15.40 -1.50 1.81
N GLU A 71 -14.99 -2.72 2.17
CA GLU A 71 -14.79 -3.13 3.56
C GLU A 71 -13.48 -2.58 4.13
N TYR A 72 -12.59 -2.02 3.32
CA TYR A 72 -11.29 -1.53 3.78
C TYR A 72 -11.11 -0.03 3.56
N ASP A 73 -10.63 0.63 4.59
CA ASP A 73 -10.07 1.97 4.51
C ASP A 73 -8.61 1.87 4.05
N THR A 74 -8.31 2.35 2.84
CA THR A 74 -6.96 2.33 2.27
C THR A 74 -6.45 3.76 2.16
N LYS A 75 -5.28 4.04 2.72
CA LYS A 75 -4.71 5.39 2.78
C LYS A 75 -3.19 5.39 2.63
N ILE A 76 -2.65 6.49 2.11
CA ILE A 76 -1.21 6.73 2.06
C ILE A 76 -0.77 7.30 3.41
N ILE A 77 0.31 6.77 3.97
CA ILE A 77 0.97 7.31 5.17
C ILE A 77 2.41 7.68 4.83
N CYS A 78 2.84 8.86 5.30
CA CYS A 78 4.24 9.26 5.24
C CYS A 78 5.00 8.64 6.42
N VAL A 79 6.17 8.08 6.15
CA VAL A 79 7.07 7.49 7.16
C VAL A 79 8.40 8.22 7.29
N GLY A 80 8.65 9.23 6.46
CA GLY A 80 9.86 10.06 6.51
C GLY A 80 9.57 11.41 7.17
N GLN A 81 10.28 11.68 8.26
CA GLN A 81 10.37 12.98 8.91
C GLN A 81 11.35 13.88 8.16
#